data_AF-A0A1G5UNA0-F1
#
_entry.id   AF-A0A1G5UNA0-F1
#
_cell.length_a   1.000
_cell.length_b   1.000
_cell.length_c   1.000
_cell.angle_alpha   90.00
_cell.angle_beta   90.00
_cell.angle_gamma   90.00
#
_symmetry.space_group_name_H-M   'P 1'
#
loop_
_entity.id
_entity.type
_entity.pdbx_description
1 polymer ?
#
loop_
_entity_poly.entity_id
_entity_poly.type
_entity_poly.pdbx_seq_one_letter_code
_entity_poly.pdbx_strand_id
1 'polypeptide(L)' 'MSSTTDKLKGLANEAVGNVKQGVGNMTGNDKLVAEGKAQELKGEAQKTVGDVKDGAKTVADKITGR' A
#
# COMPACT_ATOMS: atom_id res chain seq x y z
N MET A 1 5.03 14.78 9.60
CA MET A 1 5.34 14.51 8.18
C MET A 1 5.37 13.00 7.91
N SER A 2 4.24 12.30 8.08
CA SER A 2 4.18 10.83 7.90
C SER A 2 3.48 10.43 6.60
N SER A 3 2.53 11.25 6.12
CA SER A 3 1.68 10.93 4.98
C SER A 3 2.44 10.73 3.66
N THR A 4 3.57 11.43 3.44
CA THR A 4 4.39 11.26 2.22
C THR A 4 5.19 9.96 2.26
N THR A 5 5.78 9.64 3.41
CA THR A 5 6.58 8.41 3.61
C THR A 5 5.70 7.16 3.56
N ASP A 6 4.49 7.23 4.13
CA ASP A 6 3.55 6.11 4.13
C ASP A 6 2.97 5.86 2.72
N LYS A 7 2.65 6.92 1.97
CA LYS A 7 2.25 6.81 0.56
C LYS A 7 3.37 6.26 -0.33
N LEU A 8 4.61 6.68 -0.10
CA LEU A 8 5.79 6.14 -0.79
C LEU A 8 6.03 4.66 -0.46
N LYS A 9 5.85 4.24 0.81
CA LYS A 9 5.91 2.83 1.20
C LYS A 9 4.81 2.00 0.55
N GLY A 10 3.60 2.54 0.41
CA GLY A 10 2.51 1.89 -0.32
C GLY A 10 2.90 1.61 -1.77
N LEU A 11 3.33 2.65 -2.49
CA LEU A 11 3.79 2.54 -3.88
C LEU A 11 4.97 1.58 -4.05
N ALA A 12 5.93 1.60 -3.12
CA ALA A 12 7.08 0.69 -3.16
C ALA A 12 6.67 -0.78 -2.98
N ASN A 13 5.71 -1.07 -2.08
CA ASN A 13 5.21 -2.43 -1.89
C ASN A 13 4.40 -2.92 -3.10
N GLU A 14 3.61 -2.04 -3.72
CA GLU A 14 2.85 -2.31 -4.95
C GLU A 14 3.79 -2.65 -6.11
N ALA A 15 4.84 -1.83 -6.30
CA ALA A 15 5.87 -2.06 -7.32
C ALA A 15 6.64 -3.37 -7.08
N VAL A 16 7.07 -3.64 -5.84
CA VAL A 16 7.76 -4.89 -5.50
C VAL A 16 6.85 -6.11 -5.69
N GLY A 17 5.57 -5.99 -5.35
CA GLY A 17 4.58 -7.05 -5.56
C GLY A 17 4.41 -7.41 -7.04
N ASN A 18 4.25 -6.40 -7.90
CA ASN A 18 4.16 -6.55 -9.35
C ASN A 18 5.43 -7.19 -9.94
N VAL A 19 6.61 -6.78 -9.48
CA VAL A 19 7.87 -7.38 -9.92
C VAL A 19 7.94 -8.85 -9.50
N LYS A 20 7.59 -9.20 -8.24
CA LYS A 20 7.57 -10.59 -7.77
C LYS A 20 6.58 -11.46 -8.55
N GLN A 21 5.40 -10.94 -8.87
CA GLN A 21 4.45 -11.63 -9.73
C GLN A 21 5.00 -11.83 -11.14
N GLY A 22 5.59 -10.80 -11.75
CA GLY A 22 6.18 -10.89 -13.09
C GLY A 22 7.30 -11.93 -13.15
N VAL A 23 8.25 -11.85 -12.21
CA VAL A 23 9.36 -12.82 -12.11
C VAL A 23 8.84 -14.22 -11.76
N GLY A 24 7.88 -14.33 -10.86
CA GLY A 24 7.26 -15.61 -10.49
C GLY A 24 6.57 -16.28 -11.68
N ASN A 25 5.77 -15.54 -12.45
CA ASN A 25 5.12 -16.06 -13.65
C ASN A 25 6.14 -16.47 -14.73
N MET A 26 7.21 -15.68 -14.92
CA MET A 26 8.26 -16.00 -15.88
C MET A 26 9.11 -17.22 -15.49
N THR A 27 9.33 -17.41 -14.19
CA THR A 27 10.18 -18.50 -13.67
C THR A 27 9.38 -19.74 -13.25
N GLY A 28 8.05 -19.70 -13.34
CA GLY A 28 7.16 -20.78 -12.85
C GLY A 28 7.19 -20.93 -11.33
N ASN A 29 7.50 -19.86 -10.60
CA ASN A 29 7.61 -19.87 -9.14
C ASN A 29 6.33 -19.32 -8.50
N ASP A 30 5.39 -20.22 -8.19
CA ASP A 30 4.11 -19.91 -7.57
C ASP A 30 4.25 -19.19 -6.23
N LYS A 31 5.33 -19.46 -5.49
CA LYS A 31 5.60 -18.78 -4.21
C LYS A 31 5.87 -17.30 -4.42
N LEU A 32 6.64 -16.92 -5.45
CA LEU A 32 6.88 -15.51 -5.77
C LEU A 32 5.60 -14.80 -6.23
N VAL A 33 4.75 -15.48 -7.01
CA VAL A 33 3.45 -14.94 -7.41
C VAL A 33 2.54 -14.71 -6.20
N ALA A 34 2.48 -15.69 -5.29
CA ALA A 34 1.68 -15.60 -4.07
C ALA A 34 2.18 -14.50 -3.14
N GLU A 35 3.49 -14.38 -2.93
CA GLU A 35 4.08 -13.30 -2.14
C GLU A 35 3.80 -11.92 -2.73
N GLY A 36 3.88 -11.80 -4.06
CA GLY A 36 3.59 -10.55 -4.76
C GLY A 36 2.13 -10.13 -4.58
N LYS A 37 1.17 -11.05 -4.78
CA LYS A 37 -0.27 -10.82 -4.52
C LYS A 37 -0.54 -10.44 -3.06
N ALA A 38 0.11 -11.10 -2.12
CA ALA A 38 -0.04 -10.78 -0.71
C ALA A 38 0.48 -9.39 -0.35
N GLN A 39 1.61 -8.95 -0.94
CA GLN A 39 2.13 -7.60 -0.74
C GLN A 39 1.24 -6.53 -1.36
N GLU A 40 0.69 -6.79 -2.55
CA GLU A 40 -0.23 -5.88 -3.23
C GLU A 40 -1.51 -5.66 -2.40
N LEU A 41 -2.12 -6.76 -1.95
CA LEU A 41 -3.33 -6.72 -1.13
C LEU A 41 -3.09 -6.04 0.23
N LYS A 42 -1.91 -6.25 0.84
CA LYS A 42 -1.49 -5.52 2.04
C LYS A 42 -1.32 -4.03 1.78
N GLY A 43 -0.75 -3.66 0.63
CA GLY A 43 -0.58 -2.28 0.19
C GLY A 43 -1.93 -1.56 0.02
N GLU A 44 -2.87 -2.17 -0.69
CA GLU A 44 -4.24 -1.65 -0.85
C GLU A 44 -4.98 -1.50 0.47
N ALA A 45 -4.88 -2.51 1.35
CA ALA A 45 -5.50 -2.45 2.66
C ALA A 45 -4.92 -1.30 3.50
N GLN A 46 -3.60 -1.10 3.48
CA GLN A 46 -2.96 0.02 4.17
C GLN A 46 -3.34 1.37 3.58
N LYS A 47 -3.45 1.47 2.25
CA LYS A 47 -3.85 2.69 1.54
C LYS A 47 -5.28 3.07 1.90
N THR A 48 -6.20 2.11 1.86
CA THR A 48 -7.62 2.30 2.24
C THR A 48 -7.76 2.76 3.68
N VAL A 49 -7.10 2.07 4.62
CA VAL A 49 -7.13 2.47 6.05
C VAL A 49 -6.48 3.84 6.25
N GLY A 50 -5.40 4.13 5.52
CA GLY A 50 -4.72 5.42 5.52
C GLY A 50 -5.61 6.55 5.04
N ASP A 51 -6.27 6.38 3.89
CA ASP A 51 -7.16 7.38 3.28
C ASP A 51 -8.38 7.67 4.17
N VAL A 52 -8.97 6.63 4.78
CA VAL A 52 -10.06 6.79 5.77
C VAL A 52 -9.59 7.58 6.98
N LYS A 53 -8.39 7.26 7.50
CA LYS A 53 -7.82 7.95 8.67
C LYS A 53 -7.44 9.39 8.35
N ASP A 54 -6.85 9.64 7.19
CA ASP A 54 -6.50 10.99 6.72
C ASP A 54 -7.76 11.83 6.48
N GLY A 55 -8.82 11.24 5.91
CA GLY A 55 -10.12 11.90 5.74
C GLY A 55 -10.75 12.27 7.09
N ALA A 56 -10.82 11.33 8.03
CA ALA A 56 -11.33 11.58 9.37
C ALA A 56 -10.50 12.63 10.11
N LYS A 57 -9.18 12.57 10.00
CA LYS A 57 -8.26 13.54 10.61
C LYS A 57 -8.44 14.92 10.01
N THR A 58 -8.58 15.03 8.68
CA THR A 58 -8.81 16.30 7.99
C THR A 58 -10.13 16.95 8.43
N VAL A 59 -11.19 16.16 8.60
CA VAL A 59 -12.47 16.64 9.13
C VAL A 59 -12.33 17.07 10.60
N ALA A 60 -11.65 16.27 11.42
CA ALA A 60 -11.40 16.61 12.82
C ALA A 60 -10.56 17.89 12.98
N ASP A 61 -9.48 18.07 12.19
CA ASP A 61 -8.64 19.28 12.20
C ASP A 61 -9.46 20.51 11.76
N LYS A 62 -10.31 20.39 10.72
CA LYS A 62 -11.23 21.47 10.30
C LYS A 62 -12.22 21.89 11.39
N ILE A 63 -12.71 20.93 12.17
CA ILE A 63 -13.70 21.20 13.24
C ILE A 63 -13.02 21.71 14.51
N THR A 64 -11.83 21.23 14.83
CA THR A 64 -11.10 21.61 16.05
C THR A 64 -10.24 22.87 15.89
N GLY A 65 -10.13 23.43 14.68
CA GLY A 65 -9.60 24.78 14.45
C GLY A 65 -8.11 24.93 14.74
N ARG A 66 -7.32 23.87 14.50
CA ARG A 66 -5.85 23.90 14.59
C ARG A 66 -5.19 23.96 13.22
#